data_AF-A0A2V6T7J7-F1
#
_entry.id   AF-A0A2V6T7J7-F1
#
_cell.length_a   1.000
_cell.length_b   1.000
_cell.length_c   1.000
_cell.angle_alpha   90.00
_cell.angle_beta   90.00
_cell.angle_gamma   90.00
#
_symmetry.space_group_name_H-M   'P 1'
#
loop_
_entity.id
_entity.type
_entity.pdbx_description
1 polymer ?
#
loop_
_entity_poly.entity_id
_entity_poly.type
_entity_poly.pdbx_seq_one_letter_code
_entity_poly.pdbx_strand_id
1 'polypeptide(L)'
;MYANGQYRLVMKRPLVSKSETRPTFAPVVFMPVAFQAWDGGAGESGTRMSLTSWYYLRLEEPQSSRRFVIPPVVAILTLAVMLLVVRVANRRA
;
A
#
# COMPACT_ATOMS: atom_id res chain seq x y z
N MET A 1 12.24 -3.57 -18.99
CA MET A 1 13.34 -4.41 -19.50
C MET A 1 12.75 -5.44 -20.44
N TYR A 2 13.37 -5.63 -21.60
CA TYR A 2 13.03 -6.73 -22.51
C TYR A 2 14.03 -7.87 -22.31
N ALA A 3 13.54 -9.09 -22.09
CA ALA A 3 14.37 -10.28 -21.96
C ALA A 3 13.56 -11.51 -22.38
N ASN A 4 14.19 -12.45 -23.10
CA ASN A 4 13.60 -13.73 -23.51
C ASN A 4 12.23 -13.59 -24.20
N GLY A 5 12.09 -12.63 -25.12
CA GLY A 5 10.81 -12.43 -25.81
C GLY A 5 9.76 -11.65 -25.02
N GLN A 6 10.05 -11.20 -23.80
CA GLN A 6 9.07 -10.60 -22.91
C GLN A 6 9.45 -9.20 -22.45
N TYR A 7 8.45 -8.31 -22.42
CA TYR A 7 8.56 -6.99 -21.82
C TYR A 7 8.12 -7.05 -20.35
N ARG A 8 8.99 -6.56 -19.46
CA ARG A 8 8.67 -6.33 -18.04
C ARG A 8 8.70 -4.85 -17.72
N LEU A 9 7.57 -4.32 -17.28
CA LEU A 9 7.39 -2.93 -16.87
C LEU A 9 6.85 -2.87 -15.44
N VAL A 10 7.37 -1.94 -14.64
CA VAL A 10 6.83 -1.60 -13.32
C VAL A 10 6.46 -0.12 -13.34
N MET A 11 5.16 0.16 -13.24
CA MET A 11 4.63 1.53 -13.15
C MET A 11 4.45 1.90 -11.69
N LYS A 12 5.10 2.99 -11.24
CA LYS A 12 4.98 3.51 -9.88
C LYS A 12 4.34 4.88 -9.90
N ARG A 13 3.38 5.11 -9.00
CA ARG A 13 2.74 6.41 -8.79
C ARG A 13 2.27 6.56 -7.33
N PRO A 14 2.07 7.80 -6.84
CA PRO A 14 1.35 8.04 -5.60
C PRO A 14 -0.11 7.57 -5.68
N LEU A 15 -0.63 7.04 -4.56
CA LEU A 15 -2.02 6.62 -4.42
C LEU A 15 -2.99 7.82 -4.54
N VAL A 16 -2.68 8.90 -3.81
CA VAL A 16 -3.45 10.14 -3.83
C VAL A 16 -3.11 10.95 -5.07
N SER A 17 -4.13 11.30 -5.84
CA SER A 17 -3.98 12.18 -6.99
C SER A 17 -3.79 13.64 -6.55
N LYS A 18 -3.01 14.40 -7.32
CA LYS A 18 -2.86 15.86 -7.17
C LYS A 18 -3.78 16.66 -8.09
N SER A 19 -4.54 16.00 -8.96
CA SER A 19 -5.42 16.62 -9.97
C SER A 19 -6.74 15.87 -10.04
N GLU A 20 -7.83 16.59 -10.24
CA GLU A 20 -9.17 16.02 -10.42
C GLU A 20 -9.27 15.12 -11.66
N THR A 21 -8.43 15.37 -12.68
CA THR A 21 -8.40 14.58 -13.93
C THR A 21 -7.76 13.21 -13.79
N ARG A 22 -7.20 12.88 -12.61
CA ARG A 22 -6.51 11.62 -12.37
C ARG A 22 -7.17 10.87 -11.21
N PRO A 23 -7.48 9.58 -11.36
CA PRO A 23 -8.11 8.81 -10.29
C PRO A 23 -7.17 8.62 -9.11
N THR A 24 -7.72 8.74 -7.90
CA THR A 24 -7.07 8.37 -6.64
C THR A 24 -7.27 6.88 -6.39
N PHE A 25 -6.20 6.19 -6.03
CA PHE A 25 -6.24 4.77 -5.71
C PHE A 25 -6.44 4.62 -4.20
N ALA A 26 -7.67 4.39 -3.77
CA ALA A 26 -8.00 4.22 -2.36
C ALA A 26 -7.97 2.72 -1.97
N PRO A 27 -7.39 2.36 -0.81
CA PRO A 27 -7.54 1.02 -0.23
C PRO A 27 -9.00 0.62 -0.09
N VAL A 28 -9.27 -0.68 -0.17
CA VAL A 28 -10.60 -1.29 0.05
C VAL A 28 -11.66 -0.95 -1.03
N VAL A 29 -11.41 0.03 -1.90
CA VAL A 29 -12.30 0.39 -3.01
C VAL A 29 -12.03 -0.51 -4.23
N PHE A 30 -13.10 -0.98 -4.88
CA PHE A 30 -13.03 -1.70 -6.15
C PHE A 30 -12.94 -0.71 -7.31
N MET A 31 -11.79 -0.70 -7.99
CA MET A 31 -11.53 0.19 -9.11
C MET A 31 -11.49 -0.61 -10.42
N PRO A 32 -12.27 -0.25 -11.43
CA PRO A 32 -12.19 -0.89 -12.74
C PRO A 32 -10.89 -0.49 -13.45
N VAL A 33 -10.20 -1.47 -14.05
CA VAL A 33 -8.94 -1.30 -14.79
C VAL A 33 -8.94 -2.19 -16.03
N ALA A 34 -8.39 -1.66 -17.12
CA ALA A 34 -8.01 -2.39 -18.32
C ALA A 34 -6.66 -1.88 -18.82
N PHE A 35 -5.95 -2.70 -19.60
CA PHE A 35 -4.64 -2.37 -20.15
C PHE A 35 -4.66 -2.44 -21.66
N GLN A 36 -4.00 -1.47 -22.29
CA GLN A 36 -3.75 -1.42 -23.72
C GLN A 36 -2.25 -1.61 -23.97
N ALA A 37 -1.93 -2.42 -24.98
CA ALA A 37 -0.56 -2.69 -25.39
C ALA A 37 -0.43 -2.58 -26.91
N TRP A 38 0.64 -1.93 -27.35
CA TRP A 38 0.99 -1.76 -28.76
C TRP A 38 2.31 -2.45 -29.04
N ASP A 39 2.35 -3.27 -30.09
CA ASP A 39 3.59 -3.76 -30.69
C ASP A 39 4.03 -2.84 -31.85
N GLY A 40 4.96 -1.93 -31.54
CA GLY A 40 5.54 -1.04 -32.54
C GLY A 40 6.29 -1.78 -33.66
N GLY A 41 6.85 -2.96 -33.39
CA GLY A 41 7.52 -3.78 -34.41
C GLY A 41 6.55 -4.35 -35.45
N ALA A 42 5.29 -4.58 -35.03
CA ALA A 42 4.20 -4.99 -35.92
C ALA A 42 3.44 -3.79 -36.55
N GLY A 43 3.92 -2.56 -36.33
CA GLY A 43 3.28 -1.34 -36.81
C GLY A 43 1.98 -0.97 -36.08
N GLU A 44 1.77 -1.51 -34.87
CA GLU A 44 0.60 -1.15 -34.06
C GLU A 44 0.69 0.31 -33.57
N SER A 45 -0.39 1.07 -33.77
CA SER A 45 -0.51 2.47 -33.36
C SER A 45 -1.98 2.90 -33.36
N GLY A 46 -2.28 3.99 -32.65
CA GLY A 46 -3.66 4.48 -32.53
C GLY A 46 -4.58 3.42 -31.92
N THR A 47 -5.67 3.10 -32.61
CA THR A 47 -6.64 2.09 -32.18
C THR A 47 -6.24 0.65 -32.50
N ARG A 48 -5.17 0.45 -33.29
CA ARG A 48 -4.63 -0.88 -33.58
C ARG A 48 -3.72 -1.29 -32.43
N MET A 49 -4.28 -2.07 -31.49
CA MET A 49 -3.65 -2.48 -30.25
C MET A 49 -4.32 -3.71 -29.65
N SER A 50 -3.66 -4.35 -28.70
CA SER A 50 -4.27 -5.35 -27.83
C SER A 50 -4.88 -4.70 -26.58
N LEU A 51 -6.08 -5.14 -26.19
CA LEU A 51 -6.82 -4.63 -25.03
C LEU A 51 -7.30 -5.80 -24.15
N THR A 52 -7.13 -5.68 -22.84
CA THR A 52 -7.69 -6.64 -21.87
C THR A 52 -9.18 -6.39 -21.64
N SER A 53 -9.91 -7.38 -21.12
CA SER A 53 -11.20 -7.13 -20.47
C SER A 53 -11.04 -6.19 -19.26
N TRP A 54 -12.16 -5.65 -18.78
CA TRP A 54 -12.20 -4.89 -17.53
C TRP A 54 -12.09 -5.83 -16.33
N TYR A 55 -11.22 -5.48 -15.39
CA TYR A 55 -11.05 -6.17 -14.12
C TYR A 55 -11.25 -5.19 -12.96
N TYR A 56 -11.65 -5.72 -11.80
CA TYR A 56 -11.67 -4.93 -10.57
C TYR A 56 -10.36 -5.11 -9.80
N LEU A 57 -9.63 -4.01 -9.64
CA LEU A 57 -8.49 -3.91 -8.75
C LEU A 57 -8.97 -3.40 -7.39
N ARG A 58 -8.68 -4.16 -6.33
CA ARG A 58 -8.87 -3.74 -4.95
C ARG A 58 -7.52 -3.75 -4.24
N LEU A 59 -7.15 -2.60 -3.68
CA LEU A 59 -5.94 -2.48 -2.88
C LEU A 59 -6.22 -2.95 -1.45
N GLU A 60 -5.31 -3.74 -0.89
CA GLU A 60 -5.36 -4.11 0.51
C GLU A 60 -5.13 -2.90 1.42
N GLU A 61 -5.69 -2.97 2.62
CA GLU A 61 -5.47 -1.93 3.62
C GLU A 61 -4.04 -2.03 4.15
N PRO A 62 -3.28 -0.90 4.20
CA PRO A 62 -1.94 -0.92 4.76
C PRO A 62 -2.01 -1.41 6.21
N GLN A 63 -1.23 -2.44 6.52
CA GLN A 63 -1.17 -2.97 7.88
C GLN A 63 -0.74 -1.86 8.85
N SER A 64 -1.59 -1.53 9.81
CA SER A 64 -1.33 -0.45 10.75
C SER A 64 -0.08 -0.73 11.57
N SER A 65 0.89 0.18 11.54
CA SER A 65 2.10 0.09 12.36
C SER A 65 1.79 0.11 13.86
N ARG A 66 0.59 0.58 14.25
CA ARG A 66 0.10 0.57 15.64
C ARG A 66 0.17 -0.81 16.27
N ARG A 67 0.01 -1.89 15.49
CA ARG A 67 0.11 -3.27 16.01
C ARG A 67 1.48 -3.58 16.61
N PHE A 68 2.54 -2.91 16.15
CA PHE A 68 3.90 -3.11 16.65
C PHE A 68 4.31 -2.13 17.74
N VAL A 69 3.58 -1.01 17.90
CA VAL A 69 3.94 0.05 18.86
C VAL A 69 3.12 -0.04 20.14
N ILE A 70 1.83 -0.35 20.04
CA ILE A 70 0.92 -0.34 21.20
C ILE A 70 1.35 -1.37 22.27
N PRO A 71 1.58 -2.66 21.96
CA PRO A 71 1.89 -3.63 23.01
C PRO A 71 3.16 -3.32 23.82
N PRO A 72 4.31 -2.96 23.19
CA PRO A 72 5.50 -2.56 23.94
C PRO A 72 5.29 -1.32 24.81
N VAL A 73 4.58 -0.30 24.29
CA VAL A 73 4.29 0.92 25.06
C VAL A 73 3.45 0.60 26.30
N VAL A 74 2.41 -0.22 26.15
CA VAL A 74 1.59 -0.66 27.28
C VAL A 74 2.45 -1.42 28.29
N ALA A 75 3.30 -2.36 27.85
CA ALA A 75 4.17 -3.11 28.74
C ALA A 75 5.13 -2.21 29.55
N ILE A 76 5.75 -1.21 28.90
CA ILE A 76 6.64 -0.25 29.57
C ILE A 76 5.87 0.59 30.60
N LEU A 77 4.67 1.08 30.24
CA LEU A 77 3.83 1.86 31.14
C LEU A 77 3.40 1.03 32.35
N THR A 78 2.99 -0.22 32.14
CA THR A 78 2.63 -1.13 33.24
C THR A 78 3.82 -1.38 34.17
N LEU A 79 5.00 -1.63 33.61
CA LEU A 79 6.24 -1.81 34.38
C LEU A 79 6.58 -0.56 35.21
N ALA A 80 6.49 0.64 34.60
CA ALA A 80 6.76 1.90 35.28
C ALA A 80 5.81 2.12 36.46
N VAL A 81 4.51 1.82 36.29
CA VAL A 81 3.52 1.90 37.37
C VAL A 81 3.86 0.93 38.49
N MET A 82 4.19 -0.33 38.20
CA MET A 82 4.59 -1.30 39.22
C MET A 82 5.80 -0.82 40.03
N LEU A 83 6.84 -0.32 39.35
CA LEU A 83 8.05 0.19 40.02
C LEU A 83 7.75 1.42 40.90
N LEU A 84 6.86 2.30 40.46
CA LEU A 84 6.43 3.45 41.24
C LEU A 84 5.70 3.02 42.51
N VAL A 85 4.77 2.07 42.40
CA VAL A 85 4.04 1.51 43.55
C VAL A 85 4.99 0.91 44.57
N VAL A 86 5.95 0.08 44.12
CA VAL A 86 6.99 -0.50 45.00
C VAL A 86 7.82 0.58 45.69
N ARG A 87 8.24 1.61 44.93
CA ARG A 87 9.05 2.71 45.48
C ARG A 87 8.29 3.53 46.52
N VAL A 88 6.98 3.75 46.32
CA VAL A 88 6.13 4.48 47.28
C VAL A 88 5.90 3.64 48.54
N ALA A 89 5.67 2.33 48.41
CA ALA A 89 5.51 1.44 49.55
C ALA A 89 6.77 1.39 50.42
N ASN A 90 7.95 1.23 49.81
CA ASN A 90 9.23 1.18 50.53
C ASN A 90 9.63 2.50 51.21
N ARG A 91 9.04 3.64 50.81
CA ARG A 91 9.28 4.94 51.46
C ARG A 91 8.39 5.17 52.68
N ARG A 92 7.35 4.36 52.87
CA ARG A 92 6.37 4.47 53.97
C ARG A 92 6.62 3.48 55.10
N ALA A 93 7.50 2.49 54.88
CA ALA A 93 8.01 1.57 55.90
C ALA A 93 9.32 2.14 56.49
#